data_AF-A0A8S1E4H0-F1
#
_entry.id   AF-A0A8S1E4H0-F1
#
_cell.length_a   1.000
_cell.length_b   1.000
_cell.length_c   1.000
_cell.angle_alpha   90.00
_cell.angle_beta   90.00
_cell.angle_gamma   90.00
#
_symmetry.space_group_name_H-M   'P 1'
#
loop_
_entity.id
_entity.type
_entity.pdbx_description
1 polymer ?
#
loop_
_entity_poly.entity_id
_entity_poly.type
_entity_poly.pdbx_seq_one_letter_code
_entity_poly.pdbx_strand_id
1 'polypeptide(L)'
;MAKQNYQAQQKSVISFRWLGRLMCVSFFFTILTTLLQREYKSRQSCNWSLQELPEYQPLYVNPIAEKIWLPTSEDIVKIPHGGLVLFSCPGGSLKIKKGVQEITLSCFKGKQYKDTDGTLYHFDELQCSGDHKHTVNSLGKETCGINNKAELFAIGHVAGNHFYESYKSCFDCNTLDSIYVIHHLDHHVAWRQKKTEKPSKFIQDGNCYPQDLNIQKLYGVDRQKKNLKGKIKNAEEFCNVKATHYLSRDHLAPRGDFVYEAHQKLTYRFINVAPQWQKMNGAVWSALEESTRLLACDNKNDLLIITGTSGTARLPDCNGELTEVYLAPQKRLRAPEYFWKLVVDEKARLGIAFVALNIPFGENTPMGESVCEQIEWLKMPKKDINNKYPMSCYKVDATIASIFPEVPTEQIKNFRGILKRPNSKLDLLCIFSDLKKIFLTIILIIL
;
A
#
# COMPACT_ATOMS: atom_id res chain seq x y z
N MET A 1 37.49 2.94 -76.43
CA MET A 1 36.24 3.12 -75.65
C MET A 1 36.08 2.17 -74.46
N ALA A 2 36.52 0.90 -74.50
CA ALA A 2 36.35 -0.04 -73.37
C ALA A 2 37.15 0.28 -72.08
N LYS A 3 38.37 0.83 -72.18
CA LYS A 3 39.20 1.19 -71.01
C LYS A 3 38.67 2.37 -70.19
N GLN A 4 37.97 3.33 -70.83
CA GLN A 4 37.40 4.48 -70.13
C GLN A 4 36.16 4.13 -69.31
N ASN A 5 35.33 3.19 -69.78
CA ASN A 5 34.15 2.72 -69.04
C ASN A 5 34.52 1.90 -67.79
N TYR A 6 35.62 1.12 -67.82
CA TYR A 6 36.07 0.35 -66.65
C TYR A 6 36.60 1.25 -65.52
N GLN A 7 37.32 2.32 -65.85
CA GLN A 7 37.79 3.30 -64.86
C GLN A 7 36.64 4.13 -64.26
N ALA A 8 35.60 4.42 -65.04
CA ALA A 8 34.42 5.12 -64.55
C ALA A 8 33.58 4.25 -63.57
N GLN A 9 33.39 2.96 -63.86
CA GLN A 9 32.74 2.02 -62.95
C GLN A 9 33.53 1.76 -61.67
N GLN A 10 34.87 1.67 -61.73
CA GLN A 10 35.69 1.55 -60.52
C GLN A 10 35.59 2.82 -59.64
N LYS A 11 35.60 4.02 -60.24
CA LYS A 11 35.45 5.27 -59.49
C LYS A 11 34.09 5.39 -58.81
N SER A 12 33.00 4.93 -59.44
CA SER A 12 31.66 4.97 -58.82
C SER A 12 31.53 3.93 -57.69
N VAL A 13 32.07 2.72 -57.84
CA VAL A 13 32.07 1.71 -56.78
C VAL A 13 32.92 2.15 -55.58
N ILE A 14 34.05 2.81 -55.84
CA ILE A 14 34.89 3.43 -54.80
C ILE A 14 34.11 4.57 -54.12
N SER A 15 33.48 5.48 -54.86
CA SER A 15 32.71 6.59 -54.27
C SER A 15 31.53 6.11 -53.42
N PHE A 16 30.79 5.08 -53.86
CA PHE A 16 29.71 4.47 -53.08
C PHE A 16 30.22 3.79 -51.80
N ARG A 17 31.41 3.14 -51.84
CA ARG A 17 32.05 2.58 -50.64
C ARG A 17 32.51 3.65 -49.65
N TRP A 18 33.01 4.79 -50.13
CA TRP A 18 33.40 5.92 -49.28
C TRP A 18 32.18 6.61 -48.65
N LEU A 19 31.11 6.82 -49.43
CA LEU A 19 29.83 7.34 -48.94
C LEU A 19 29.21 6.42 -47.88
N GLY A 20 29.18 5.10 -48.12
CA GLY A 20 28.70 4.12 -47.14
C GLY A 20 29.52 4.11 -45.85
N ARG A 21 30.85 4.21 -45.93
CA ARG A 21 31.73 4.32 -44.76
C ARG A 21 31.52 5.62 -43.99
N LEU A 22 31.36 6.75 -44.67
CA LEU A 22 31.05 8.06 -44.05
C LEU A 22 29.70 8.05 -43.34
N MET A 23 28.66 7.46 -43.96
CA MET A 23 27.35 7.31 -43.33
C MET A 23 27.40 6.39 -42.10
N CYS A 24 28.13 5.27 -42.16
CA CYS A 24 28.35 4.42 -40.99
C CYS A 24 29.09 5.16 -39.88
N VAL A 25 30.17 5.87 -40.17
CA VAL A 25 30.92 6.65 -39.16
C VAL A 25 30.05 7.72 -38.52
N SER A 26 29.24 8.45 -39.31
CA SER A 26 28.29 9.43 -38.78
C SER A 26 27.25 8.78 -37.87
N PHE A 27 26.67 7.64 -38.29
CA PHE A 27 25.68 6.91 -37.49
C PHE A 27 26.26 6.38 -36.19
N PHE A 28 27.46 5.80 -36.22
CA PHE A 28 28.20 5.38 -35.02
C PHE A 28 28.54 6.56 -34.10
N PHE A 29 28.94 7.72 -34.65
CA PHE A 29 29.21 8.91 -33.86
C PHE A 29 27.94 9.48 -33.21
N THR A 30 26.79 9.46 -33.90
CA THR A 30 25.50 9.85 -33.31
C THR A 30 25.08 8.88 -32.21
N ILE A 31 25.25 7.57 -32.39
CA ILE A 31 24.97 6.57 -31.34
C ILE A 31 25.91 6.78 -30.15
N LEU A 32 27.21 6.99 -30.38
CA LEU A 32 28.18 7.18 -29.31
C LEU A 32 27.92 8.47 -28.54
N THR A 33 27.63 9.58 -29.22
CA THR A 33 27.31 10.87 -28.57
C THR A 33 25.98 10.81 -27.80
N THR A 34 24.95 10.14 -28.33
CA THR A 34 23.70 9.91 -27.59
C THR A 34 23.88 9.01 -26.38
N LEU A 35 24.70 7.94 -26.47
CA LEU A 35 25.07 7.09 -25.33
C LEU A 35 25.86 7.88 -24.28
N LEU A 36 26.87 8.65 -24.68
CA LEU A 36 27.66 9.51 -23.78
C LEU A 36 26.78 10.59 -23.13
N GLN A 37 25.85 11.19 -23.87
CA GLN A 37 24.93 12.19 -23.33
C GLN A 37 23.89 11.57 -22.38
N ARG A 38 23.45 10.33 -22.64
CA ARG A 38 22.61 9.55 -21.74
C ARG A 38 23.36 9.16 -20.46
N GLU A 39 24.63 8.79 -20.59
CA GLU A 39 25.50 8.47 -19.45
C GLU A 39 25.84 9.73 -18.63
N TYR A 40 26.08 10.87 -19.28
CA TYR A 40 26.29 12.17 -18.66
C TYR A 40 25.03 12.65 -17.92
N LYS A 41 23.85 12.58 -18.54
CA LYS A 41 22.56 12.86 -17.89
C LYS A 41 22.25 11.90 -16.75
N SER A 42 22.65 10.63 -16.87
CA SER A 42 22.55 9.62 -15.80
C SER A 42 23.44 9.97 -14.60
N ARG A 43 24.66 10.48 -14.83
CA ARG A 43 25.57 11.00 -13.78
C ARG A 43 25.10 12.31 -13.13
N GLN A 44 24.04 12.92 -13.66
CA GLN A 44 23.42 14.16 -13.16
C GLN A 44 22.01 13.96 -12.59
N SER A 45 21.54 12.72 -12.45
CA SER A 45 20.27 12.47 -11.77
C SER A 45 20.35 12.78 -10.28
N CYS A 46 19.21 13.11 -9.70
CA CYS A 46 19.03 13.23 -8.26
C CYS A 46 18.43 11.94 -7.73
N ASN A 47 18.77 11.58 -6.51
CA ASN A 47 18.21 10.39 -5.88
C ASN A 47 18.18 10.50 -4.36
N TRP A 48 17.26 9.75 -3.78
CA TRP A 48 17.20 9.51 -2.34
C TRP A 48 16.80 8.07 -2.07
N SER A 49 17.28 7.53 -0.96
CA SER A 49 16.81 6.27 -0.39
C SER A 49 15.65 6.56 0.56
N LEU A 50 14.61 5.71 0.52
CA LEU A 50 13.54 5.72 1.51
C LEU A 50 14.07 5.51 2.95
N GLN A 51 15.21 4.84 3.11
CA GLN A 51 15.78 4.51 4.41
C GLN A 51 16.60 5.67 5.02
N GLU A 52 16.83 6.74 4.26
CA GLU A 52 17.65 7.91 4.65
C GLU A 52 16.83 9.22 4.68
N LEU A 53 15.50 9.11 4.67
CA LEU A 53 14.63 10.27 4.73
C LEU A 53 14.61 10.90 6.13
N PRO A 54 14.54 12.24 6.23
CA PRO A 54 14.43 12.92 7.51
C PRO A 54 13.08 12.62 8.19
N GLU A 55 13.04 12.75 9.52
CA GLU A 55 11.83 12.51 10.33
C GLU A 55 10.63 13.34 9.86
N TYR A 56 10.81 14.66 9.75
CA TYR A 56 9.81 15.57 9.18
C TYR A 56 10.05 15.75 7.69
N GLN A 57 9.98 14.66 6.94
CA GLN A 57 10.04 14.67 5.48
C GLN A 57 8.82 15.39 4.86
N PRO A 58 8.99 16.18 3.80
CA PRO A 58 7.87 16.67 3.00
C PRO A 58 7.25 15.55 2.16
N LEU A 59 6.08 15.82 1.57
CA LEU A 59 5.59 15.07 0.44
C LEU A 59 6.47 15.37 -0.79
N TYR A 60 6.91 14.31 -1.46
CA TYR A 60 7.70 14.38 -2.68
C TYR A 60 6.78 14.16 -3.88
N VAL A 61 6.34 15.25 -4.50
CA VAL A 61 5.35 15.22 -5.58
C VAL A 61 6.01 15.47 -6.93
N ASN A 62 5.59 14.76 -7.96
CA ASN A 62 5.83 15.10 -9.35
C ASN A 62 4.71 16.04 -9.82
N PRO A 63 4.97 17.36 -9.93
CA PRO A 63 3.91 18.32 -10.26
C PRO A 63 3.43 18.22 -11.71
N ILE A 64 4.18 17.56 -12.60
CA ILE A 64 3.80 17.38 -14.02
C ILE A 64 2.89 16.15 -14.16
N ALA A 65 3.25 15.05 -13.49
CA ALA A 65 2.49 13.82 -13.56
C ALA A 65 1.31 13.77 -12.57
N GLU A 66 1.22 14.77 -11.68
CA GLU A 66 0.27 14.80 -10.55
C GLU A 66 0.30 13.51 -9.74
N LYS A 67 1.51 13.03 -9.41
CA LYS A 67 1.71 11.79 -8.64
C LYS A 67 2.77 11.98 -7.56
N ILE A 68 2.67 11.18 -6.51
CA ILE A 68 3.79 11.02 -5.56
C ILE A 68 4.95 10.35 -6.29
N TRP A 69 6.17 10.85 -6.07
CA TRP A 69 7.37 10.19 -6.54
C TRP A 69 7.55 8.86 -5.80
N LEU A 70 7.47 7.73 -6.50
CA LEU A 70 7.72 6.40 -5.95
C LEU A 70 9.12 5.91 -6.34
N PRO A 71 9.67 4.89 -5.67
CA PRO A 71 10.94 4.30 -6.06
C PRO A 71 10.91 3.84 -7.53
N THR A 72 12.08 3.90 -8.16
CA THR A 72 12.28 3.43 -9.54
C THR A 72 13.07 2.13 -9.58
N SER A 73 13.78 1.83 -8.49
CA SER A 73 14.51 0.62 -8.27
C SER A 73 14.63 0.46 -6.78
N GLU A 74 14.09 -0.63 -6.26
CA GLU A 74 14.26 -0.98 -4.84
C GLU A 74 13.76 0.17 -3.94
N ASP A 75 14.65 0.76 -3.12
CA ASP A 75 14.34 1.80 -2.13
C ASP A 75 14.77 3.17 -2.65
N ILE A 76 15.23 3.24 -3.91
CA ILE A 76 15.80 4.44 -4.50
C ILE A 76 14.77 5.10 -5.41
N VAL A 77 14.45 6.33 -5.07
CA VAL A 77 13.76 7.25 -5.97
C VAL A 77 14.80 7.96 -6.82
N LYS A 78 14.66 7.91 -8.14
CA LYS A 78 15.58 8.55 -9.09
C LYS A 78 14.85 9.58 -9.92
N ILE A 79 15.29 10.82 -9.82
CA ILE A 79 14.77 11.95 -10.59
C ILE A 79 15.78 12.29 -11.69
N PRO A 80 15.37 12.31 -12.97
CA PRO A 80 16.26 12.72 -14.05
C PRO A 80 16.68 14.19 -13.87
N HIS A 81 17.86 14.55 -14.39
CA HIS A 81 18.31 15.94 -14.41
C HIS A 81 17.24 16.87 -15.02
N GLY A 82 16.95 17.99 -14.36
CA GLY A 82 15.89 18.92 -14.72
C GLY A 82 14.47 18.47 -14.33
N GLY A 83 14.29 17.24 -13.85
CA GLY A 83 13.00 16.74 -13.36
C GLY A 83 12.52 17.53 -12.15
N LEU A 84 11.22 17.84 -12.11
CA LEU A 84 10.63 18.67 -11.06
C LEU A 84 10.18 17.83 -9.86
N VAL A 85 10.41 18.38 -8.67
CA VAL A 85 9.88 17.86 -7.41
C VAL A 85 9.24 19.02 -6.66
N LEU A 86 7.95 18.88 -6.35
CA LEU A 86 7.26 19.72 -5.39
C LEU A 86 7.48 19.10 -4.00
N PHE A 87 8.20 19.82 -3.14
CA PHE A 87 8.36 19.49 -1.72
C PHE A 87 7.27 20.22 -0.95
N SER A 88 6.28 19.48 -0.45
CA SER A 88 5.10 20.07 0.22
C SER A 88 4.98 19.62 1.67
N CYS A 89 4.70 20.56 2.57
CA CYS A 89 4.48 20.33 4.00
C CYS A 89 3.03 20.65 4.39
N PRO A 90 2.06 19.79 4.05
CA PRO A 90 0.65 19.99 4.35
C PRO A 90 0.38 20.47 5.78
N GLY A 91 -0.20 21.67 5.92
CA GLY A 91 -0.59 22.24 7.20
C GLY A 91 0.54 22.69 8.12
N GLY A 92 1.78 22.72 7.62
CA GLY A 92 2.99 23.22 8.30
C GLY A 92 3.76 24.20 7.42
N SER A 93 5.09 24.21 7.54
CA SER A 93 5.98 24.97 6.64
C SER A 93 7.32 24.26 6.46
N LEU A 94 8.05 24.59 5.39
CA LEU A 94 9.42 24.15 5.19
C LEU A 94 10.35 24.84 6.20
N LYS A 95 11.29 24.09 6.79
CA LYS A 95 12.27 24.62 7.75
C LYS A 95 13.18 25.69 7.14
N ILE A 96 13.52 25.54 5.86
CA ILE A 96 14.36 26.51 5.12
C ILE A 96 13.69 27.88 4.96
N LYS A 97 12.36 27.96 5.05
CA LYS A 97 11.62 29.20 4.85
C LYS A 97 10.29 29.17 5.60
N LYS A 98 10.30 29.76 6.80
CA LYS A 98 9.12 29.86 7.66
C LYS A 98 7.94 30.48 6.91
N GLY A 99 6.76 29.90 7.05
CA GLY A 99 5.53 30.38 6.40
C GLY A 99 5.35 29.93 4.95
N VAL A 100 6.35 29.30 4.33
CA VAL A 100 6.22 28.67 3.02
C VAL A 100 5.90 27.20 3.20
N GLN A 101 4.73 26.77 2.73
CA GLN A 101 4.28 25.38 2.86
C GLN A 101 4.94 24.46 1.84
N GLU A 102 5.27 24.99 0.67
CA GLU A 102 5.73 24.18 -0.45
C GLU A 102 6.71 24.93 -1.37
N ILE A 103 7.59 24.19 -2.03
CA ILE A 103 8.54 24.71 -3.00
C ILE A 103 8.70 23.70 -4.15
N THR A 104 8.66 24.18 -5.39
CA THR A 104 8.97 23.36 -6.57
C THR A 104 10.41 23.59 -6.96
N LEU A 105 11.21 22.52 -7.03
CA LEU A 105 12.61 22.58 -7.41
C LEU A 105 12.89 21.60 -8.56
N SER A 106 13.87 21.94 -9.39
CA SER A 106 14.39 21.08 -10.44
C SER A 106 15.60 20.28 -9.94
N CYS A 107 15.70 19.02 -10.33
CA CYS A 107 16.87 18.21 -10.02
C CYS A 107 18.12 18.78 -10.72
N PHE A 108 19.16 19.10 -9.95
CA PHE A 108 20.45 19.52 -10.49
C PHE A 108 21.43 18.36 -10.60
N LYS A 109 21.85 17.78 -9.47
CA LYS A 109 22.73 16.60 -9.42
C LYS A 109 22.78 15.99 -8.02
N GLY A 110 22.69 14.67 -7.91
CA GLY A 110 22.86 13.96 -6.64
C GLY A 110 21.80 14.35 -5.61
N LYS A 111 22.19 15.06 -4.56
CA LYS A 111 21.27 15.61 -3.54
C LYS A 111 21.01 17.11 -3.72
N GLN A 112 21.41 17.72 -4.83
CA GLN A 112 21.22 19.14 -5.08
C GLN A 112 20.03 19.41 -6.00
N TYR A 113 19.20 20.36 -5.58
CA TYR A 113 18.01 20.83 -6.27
C TYR A 113 18.10 22.33 -6.50
N LYS A 114 17.51 22.82 -7.59
CA LYS A 114 17.64 24.22 -8.03
C LYS A 114 16.27 24.86 -8.22
N ASP A 115 16.07 26.04 -7.65
CA ASP A 115 14.86 26.85 -7.88
C ASP A 115 14.91 27.61 -9.22
N THR A 116 13.90 28.45 -9.48
CA THR A 116 13.80 29.25 -10.70
C THR A 116 14.81 30.40 -10.76
N ASP A 117 15.23 30.92 -9.61
CA ASP A 117 16.18 32.04 -9.50
C ASP A 117 17.64 31.56 -9.58
N GLY A 118 17.83 30.25 -9.46
CA GLY A 118 19.07 29.54 -9.61
C GLY A 118 19.78 29.19 -8.30
N THR A 119 19.13 29.42 -7.16
CA THR A 119 19.56 29.01 -5.83
C THR A 119 19.61 27.49 -5.74
N LEU A 120 20.69 26.95 -5.17
CA LEU A 120 20.84 25.53 -4.91
C LEU A 120 20.43 25.21 -3.48
N TYR A 121 19.61 24.17 -3.36
CA TYR A 121 19.18 23.57 -2.11
C TYR A 121 19.72 22.15 -2.00
N HIS A 122 20.16 21.78 -0.81
CA HIS A 122 20.51 20.39 -0.52
C HIS A 122 19.25 19.60 -0.12
N PHE A 123 19.18 18.32 -0.45
CA PHE A 123 18.00 17.51 -0.13
C PHE A 123 17.73 17.46 1.38
N ASP A 124 18.79 17.32 2.17
CA ASP A 124 18.66 17.07 3.61
C ASP A 124 18.16 18.29 4.41
N GLU A 125 18.20 19.52 3.84
CA GLU A 125 17.62 20.72 4.45
C GLU A 125 16.13 20.90 4.11
N LEU A 126 15.62 20.22 3.08
CA LEU A 126 14.22 20.27 2.65
C LEU A 126 13.34 19.41 3.58
N GLN A 127 13.08 19.94 4.77
CA GLN A 127 12.30 19.31 5.83
C GLN A 127 11.09 20.16 6.20
N CYS A 128 10.03 19.52 6.68
CA CYS A 128 8.90 20.19 7.31
C CYS A 128 9.20 20.59 8.75
N SER A 129 8.50 21.62 9.23
CA SER A 129 8.58 22.09 10.60
C SER A 129 7.96 21.11 11.62
N GLY A 130 7.25 20.09 11.15
CA GLY A 130 6.59 19.07 11.97
C GLY A 130 5.83 18.08 11.08
N ASP A 131 5.01 17.24 11.71
CA ASP A 131 4.17 16.26 11.02
C ASP A 131 3.14 16.89 10.07
N HIS A 132 2.84 16.17 9.00
CA HIS A 132 1.81 16.54 8.04
C HIS A 132 0.43 16.64 8.70
N LYS A 133 -0.30 17.73 8.44
CA LYS A 133 -1.75 17.72 8.64
C LYS A 133 -2.37 16.84 7.57
N HIS A 134 -3.05 15.81 8.03
CA HIS A 134 -3.77 14.90 7.18
C HIS A 134 -5.08 15.52 6.68
N THR A 135 -5.52 15.12 5.48
CA THR A 135 -6.82 15.51 4.94
C THR A 135 -7.72 14.28 4.81
N VAL A 136 -8.93 14.38 5.33
CA VAL A 136 -10.01 13.44 5.04
C VAL A 136 -11.07 14.22 4.31
N ASN A 137 -11.25 13.87 3.04
CA ASN A 137 -12.32 14.41 2.23
C ASN A 137 -13.45 13.39 2.30
N SER A 138 -14.49 13.73 3.06
CA SER A 138 -15.82 13.20 2.76
C SER A 138 -16.07 13.50 1.29
N LEU A 139 -16.26 12.47 0.46
CA LEU A 139 -16.67 12.70 -0.92
C LEU A 139 -18.13 13.18 -0.99
N GLY A 140 -18.80 13.35 0.16
CA GLY A 140 -20.06 14.06 0.40
C GLY A 140 -21.30 13.40 -0.19
N LYS A 141 -21.22 12.97 -1.46
CA LYS A 141 -22.33 12.43 -2.27
C LYS A 141 -22.08 11.01 -2.76
N GLU A 142 -20.86 10.48 -2.63
CA GLU A 142 -20.55 9.10 -3.00
C GLU A 142 -20.95 8.17 -1.86
N THR A 143 -21.95 7.33 -2.14
CA THR A 143 -22.47 6.33 -1.22
C THR A 143 -21.90 4.96 -1.57
N CYS A 144 -21.88 4.07 -0.59
CA CYS A 144 -21.31 2.75 -0.72
C CYS A 144 -22.00 1.73 0.20
N GLY A 145 -21.54 0.48 0.13
CA GLY A 145 -22.09 -0.62 0.92
C GLY A 145 -23.48 -1.03 0.47
N ILE A 146 -24.12 -1.88 1.27
CA ILE A 146 -25.43 -2.46 0.94
C ILE A 146 -26.48 -1.33 0.87
N ASN A 147 -27.20 -1.26 -0.25
CA ASN A 147 -28.23 -0.25 -0.51
C ASN A 147 -27.75 1.20 -0.38
N ASN A 148 -26.45 1.48 -0.60
CA ASN A 148 -25.90 2.83 -0.57
C ASN A 148 -26.13 3.58 0.76
N LYS A 149 -26.14 2.85 1.88
CA LYS A 149 -26.39 3.41 3.22
C LYS A 149 -25.15 3.95 3.93
N ALA A 150 -23.97 3.63 3.42
CA ALA A 150 -22.69 4.09 3.96
C ALA A 150 -22.08 5.18 3.07
N GLU A 151 -21.08 5.87 3.61
CA GLU A 151 -20.39 6.97 2.94
C GLU A 151 -18.97 6.55 2.53
N LEU A 152 -18.54 7.01 1.34
CA LEU A 152 -17.20 6.79 0.85
C LEU A 152 -16.30 8.00 1.18
N PHE A 153 -15.27 7.76 1.98
CA PHE A 153 -14.26 8.75 2.37
C PHE A 153 -13.01 8.56 1.54
N ALA A 154 -12.45 9.64 0.99
CA ALA A 154 -11.12 9.64 0.40
C ALA A 154 -10.10 10.19 1.40
N ILE A 155 -9.05 9.41 1.66
CA ILE A 155 -8.01 9.74 2.64
C ILE A 155 -6.71 10.00 1.88
N GLY A 156 -6.07 11.13 2.17
CA GLY A 156 -4.89 11.55 1.44
C GLY A 156 -4.28 12.84 1.98
N HIS A 157 -3.49 13.49 1.14
CA HIS A 157 -2.90 14.79 1.43
C HIS A 157 -3.15 15.76 0.29
N VAL A 158 -3.21 17.05 0.60
CA VAL A 158 -3.26 18.13 -0.40
C VAL A 158 -1.86 18.70 -0.57
N ALA A 159 -1.40 18.80 -1.81
CA ALA A 159 -0.16 19.49 -2.18
C ALA A 159 -0.38 20.26 -3.48
N GLY A 160 0.02 21.53 -3.53
CA GLY A 160 -0.44 22.46 -4.55
C GLY A 160 -1.97 22.51 -4.61
N ASN A 161 -2.52 22.36 -5.82
CA ASN A 161 -3.96 22.36 -6.07
C ASN A 161 -4.56 20.94 -6.23
N HIS A 162 -3.80 19.90 -5.90
CA HIS A 162 -4.20 18.51 -6.14
C HIS A 162 -4.32 17.73 -4.82
N PHE A 163 -5.30 16.83 -4.77
CA PHE A 163 -5.50 15.89 -3.67
C PHE A 163 -4.93 14.52 -4.02
N TYR A 164 -3.90 14.11 -3.30
CA TYR A 164 -3.22 12.83 -3.50
C TYR A 164 -3.86 11.77 -2.61
N GLU A 165 -4.80 11.03 -3.19
CA GLU A 165 -5.46 9.92 -2.52
C GLU A 165 -4.48 8.79 -2.18
N SER A 166 -4.55 8.28 -0.96
CA SER A 166 -3.84 7.07 -0.53
C SER A 166 -4.76 5.85 -0.51
N TYR A 167 -5.99 6.02 -0.04
CA TYR A 167 -7.00 4.97 -0.01
C TYR A 167 -8.40 5.58 0.12
N LYS A 168 -9.42 4.78 -0.22
CA LYS A 168 -10.84 5.08 0.03
C LYS A 168 -11.41 4.17 1.09
N SER A 169 -12.22 4.69 2.01
CA SER A 169 -12.94 3.90 3.01
C SER A 169 -14.44 4.04 2.86
N CYS A 170 -15.14 2.91 2.74
CA CYS A 170 -16.58 2.83 2.87
C CYS A 170 -16.95 2.60 4.33
N PHE A 171 -17.61 3.59 4.95
CA PHE A 171 -17.88 3.60 6.38
C PHE A 171 -19.33 3.98 6.68
N ASP A 172 -20.01 3.20 7.52
CA ASP A 172 -21.37 3.49 7.97
C ASP A 172 -21.32 4.33 9.26
N CYS A 173 -21.70 5.61 9.16
CA CYS A 173 -21.68 6.54 10.29
C CYS A 173 -22.79 6.29 11.32
N ASN A 174 -23.84 5.53 10.98
CA ASN A 174 -24.90 5.16 11.91
C ASN A 174 -24.46 4.00 12.81
N THR A 175 -23.86 2.97 12.22
CA THR A 175 -23.40 1.79 12.96
C THR A 175 -21.95 1.89 13.42
N LEU A 176 -21.18 2.85 12.92
CA LEU A 176 -19.75 3.02 13.15
C LEU A 176 -18.89 1.85 12.64
N ASP A 177 -19.31 1.25 11.53
CA ASP A 177 -18.65 0.09 10.94
C ASP A 177 -17.87 0.45 9.67
N SER A 178 -16.61 0.00 9.61
CA SER A 178 -15.83 0.01 8.37
C SER A 178 -16.26 -1.16 7.50
N ILE A 179 -16.93 -0.88 6.39
CA ILE A 179 -17.49 -1.89 5.48
C ILE A 179 -16.38 -2.46 4.59
N TYR A 180 -15.68 -1.60 3.86
CA TYR A 180 -14.50 -1.96 3.09
C TYR A 180 -13.56 -0.77 2.89
N VAL A 181 -12.31 -1.05 2.54
CA VAL A 181 -11.30 -0.07 2.15
C VAL A 181 -10.64 -0.52 0.85
N ILE A 182 -10.37 0.43 -0.04
CA ILE A 182 -9.72 0.22 -1.34
C ILE A 182 -8.41 1.01 -1.36
N HIS A 183 -7.31 0.35 -1.72
CA HIS A 183 -6.02 0.99 -1.96
C HIS A 183 -5.19 0.28 -3.02
N HIS A 184 -4.24 1.00 -3.62
CA HIS A 184 -3.23 0.41 -4.49
C HIS A 184 -1.97 0.08 -3.70
N LEU A 185 -1.47 -1.14 -3.88
CA LEU A 185 -0.24 -1.65 -3.30
C LEU A 185 0.88 -1.52 -4.34
N ASP A 186 1.79 -0.58 -4.13
CA ASP A 186 2.95 -0.38 -5.00
C ASP A 186 3.92 -1.56 -4.88
N HIS A 187 4.49 -2.03 -5.99
CA HIS A 187 5.42 -3.17 -5.96
C HIS A 187 6.72 -2.91 -5.20
N HIS A 188 7.13 -1.66 -4.97
CA HIS A 188 8.27 -1.33 -4.10
C HIS A 188 7.90 -1.31 -2.61
N VAL A 189 6.66 -1.65 -2.23
CA VAL A 189 6.18 -1.66 -0.84
C VAL A 189 7.02 -2.50 0.10
N ALA A 190 7.68 -3.52 -0.41
CA ALA A 190 8.58 -4.31 0.42
C ALA A 190 9.66 -3.38 1.00
N TRP A 191 10.11 -2.35 0.25
CA TRP A 191 11.24 -1.43 0.54
C TRP A 191 10.79 -0.13 1.19
N ARG A 192 9.51 -0.07 1.59
CA ARG A 192 8.92 1.00 2.38
C ARG A 192 9.81 1.44 3.54
N GLN A 193 9.52 2.63 4.07
CA GLN A 193 10.09 3.07 5.32
C GLN A 193 9.60 2.16 6.47
N LYS A 194 10.50 1.41 7.11
CA LYS A 194 10.13 0.45 8.17
C LYS A 194 10.19 1.06 9.56
N LYS A 195 11.18 1.93 9.80
CA LYS A 195 11.49 2.58 11.09
C LYS A 195 10.80 3.94 11.26
N THR A 196 9.49 3.99 11.00
CA THR A 196 8.70 5.22 11.14
C THR A 196 7.95 5.24 12.47
N GLU A 197 7.68 6.44 12.99
CA GLU A 197 6.95 6.59 14.24
C GLU A 197 5.49 6.17 14.06
N LYS A 198 4.97 5.37 15.00
CA LYS A 198 3.56 4.96 15.01
C LYS A 198 2.76 5.95 15.85
N PRO A 199 1.69 6.56 15.30
CA PRO A 199 0.78 7.38 16.09
C PRO A 199 0.26 6.61 17.31
N SER A 200 0.34 7.23 18.49
CA SER A 200 -0.12 6.63 19.74
C SER A 200 -1.65 6.51 19.83
N LYS A 201 -2.38 7.30 19.04
CA LYS A 201 -3.84 7.37 19.01
C LYS A 201 -4.34 7.31 17.57
N PHE A 202 -5.48 6.66 17.40
CA PHE A 202 -6.23 6.68 16.15
C PHE A 202 -7.14 7.90 16.13
N ILE A 203 -7.34 8.44 14.93
CA ILE A 203 -8.19 9.60 14.71
C ILE A 203 -9.65 9.14 14.54
N GLN A 204 -10.56 9.82 15.26
CA GLN A 204 -12.00 9.75 15.02
C GLN A 204 -12.36 10.86 14.04
N ASP A 205 -12.62 10.49 12.79
CA ASP A 205 -12.88 11.42 11.70
C ASP A 205 -14.27 12.06 11.78
N GLY A 206 -14.30 13.35 12.12
CA GLY A 206 -15.42 14.27 11.92
C GLY A 206 -16.81 13.80 12.39
N ASN A 207 -17.83 14.22 11.65
CA ASN A 207 -19.25 14.15 12.01
C ASN A 207 -19.82 12.73 12.22
N CYS A 208 -19.08 11.68 11.85
CA CYS A 208 -19.56 10.32 11.97
C CYS A 208 -19.49 9.76 13.39
N TYR A 209 -18.62 10.31 14.24
CA TYR A 209 -18.48 9.82 15.61
C TYR A 209 -19.22 10.72 16.61
N PRO A 210 -20.10 10.17 17.46
CA PRO A 210 -20.72 10.95 18.52
C PRO A 210 -19.70 11.51 19.50
N GLN A 211 -19.91 12.76 19.92
CA GLN A 211 -18.96 13.52 20.77
C GLN A 211 -18.73 12.86 22.14
N ASP A 212 -19.74 12.16 22.67
CA ASP A 212 -19.69 11.45 23.94
C ASP A 212 -19.02 10.05 23.84
N LEU A 213 -18.75 9.58 22.62
CA LEU A 213 -18.19 8.25 22.38
C LEU A 213 -16.70 8.29 22.03
N ASN A 214 -15.88 7.90 23.00
CA ASN A 214 -14.45 7.68 22.78
C ASN A 214 -14.20 6.25 22.28
N ILE A 215 -14.04 6.10 20.96
CA ILE A 215 -13.84 4.81 20.28
C ILE A 215 -12.56 4.13 20.76
N GLN A 216 -11.48 4.89 20.92
CA GLN A 216 -10.20 4.38 21.41
C GLN A 216 -10.32 3.65 22.75
N LYS A 217 -11.17 4.14 23.67
CA LYS A 217 -11.41 3.49 24.97
C LYS A 217 -12.24 2.20 24.85
N LEU A 218 -13.06 2.04 23.81
CA LEU A 218 -13.91 0.84 23.62
C LEU A 218 -13.07 -0.42 23.34
N TYR A 219 -11.92 -0.24 22.69
CA TYR A 219 -10.96 -1.31 22.44
C TYR A 219 -10.15 -1.71 23.68
N GLY A 220 -10.28 -1.01 24.81
CA GLY A 220 -9.60 -1.39 26.06
C GLY A 220 -10.11 -2.73 26.60
N VAL A 221 -9.19 -3.64 26.93
CA VAL A 221 -9.54 -5.01 27.35
C VAL A 221 -10.44 -5.03 28.58
N ASP A 222 -10.20 -4.17 29.58
CA ASP A 222 -11.07 -4.07 30.76
C ASP A 222 -12.50 -3.62 30.42
N ARG A 223 -12.64 -2.76 29.40
CA ARG A 223 -13.95 -2.33 28.92
C ARG A 223 -14.64 -3.45 28.15
N GLN A 224 -13.91 -4.20 27.33
CA GLN A 224 -14.43 -5.40 26.67
C GLN A 224 -14.90 -6.43 27.70
N LYS A 225 -14.08 -6.73 28.73
CA LYS A 225 -14.48 -7.59 29.87
C LYS A 225 -15.78 -7.15 30.49
N LYS A 226 -15.89 -5.87 30.84
CA LYS A 226 -17.10 -5.30 31.44
C LYS A 226 -18.31 -5.43 30.51
N ASN A 227 -18.11 -5.24 29.21
CA ASN A 227 -19.19 -5.34 28.22
C ASN A 227 -19.68 -6.79 28.01
N LEU A 228 -18.78 -7.78 28.08
CA LEU A 228 -19.09 -9.19 27.89
C LEU A 228 -19.56 -9.90 29.17
N LYS A 229 -19.13 -9.43 30.35
CA LYS A 229 -19.45 -10.04 31.65
C LYS A 229 -20.96 -10.14 31.86
N GLY A 230 -21.43 -11.35 32.19
CA GLY A 230 -22.84 -11.65 32.40
C GLY A 230 -23.67 -11.77 31.12
N LYS A 231 -23.10 -11.47 29.95
CA LYS A 231 -23.73 -11.63 28.64
C LYS A 231 -23.17 -12.80 27.84
N ILE A 232 -21.88 -13.06 27.96
CA ILE A 232 -21.18 -14.15 27.25
C ILE A 232 -20.72 -15.19 28.26
N LYS A 233 -20.96 -16.47 27.96
CA LYS A 233 -20.44 -17.58 28.76
C LYS A 233 -18.92 -17.64 28.65
N ASN A 234 -18.26 -17.90 29.78
CA ASN A 234 -16.80 -17.89 29.87
C ASN A 234 -16.18 -16.58 29.34
N ALA A 235 -16.83 -15.42 29.53
CA ALA A 235 -16.34 -14.13 29.04
C ALA A 235 -14.88 -13.81 29.39
N GLU A 236 -14.35 -14.36 30.49
CA GLU A 236 -12.94 -14.23 30.88
C GLU A 236 -11.97 -14.93 29.91
N GLU A 237 -12.39 -16.02 29.24
CA GLU A 237 -11.59 -16.72 28.23
C GLU A 237 -11.44 -15.87 26.94
N PHE A 238 -12.46 -15.07 26.64
CA PHE A 238 -12.51 -14.15 25.50
C PHE A 238 -11.87 -12.79 25.79
N CYS A 239 -11.38 -12.55 27.00
CA CYS A 239 -10.74 -11.29 27.38
C CYS A 239 -9.44 -11.55 28.15
N ASN A 240 -8.49 -12.23 27.51
CA ASN A 240 -7.21 -12.57 28.12
C ASN A 240 -6.06 -11.99 27.28
N VAL A 241 -5.42 -10.94 27.82
CA VAL A 241 -4.26 -10.27 27.19
C VAL A 241 -3.10 -11.25 26.95
N LYS A 242 -2.80 -12.11 27.94
CA LYS A 242 -1.69 -13.09 27.83
C LYS A 242 -1.97 -14.15 26.77
N ALA A 243 -3.25 -14.48 26.56
CA ALA A 243 -3.67 -15.40 25.51
C ALA A 243 -4.00 -14.70 24.18
N THR A 244 -3.81 -13.38 24.07
CA THR A 244 -4.21 -12.58 22.89
C THR A 244 -5.68 -12.72 22.50
N HIS A 245 -6.55 -12.99 23.48
CA HIS A 245 -8.00 -13.02 23.29
C HIS A 245 -8.58 -11.67 23.70
N TYR A 246 -8.64 -10.76 22.75
CA TYR A 246 -9.37 -9.49 22.83
C TYR A 246 -9.56 -8.94 21.43
N LEU A 247 -10.54 -8.06 21.24
CA LEU A 247 -10.76 -7.38 19.97
C LEU A 247 -9.79 -6.20 19.86
N SER A 248 -8.94 -6.26 18.85
CA SER A 248 -7.93 -5.27 18.49
C SER A 248 -8.42 -4.36 17.38
N ARG A 249 -7.71 -3.24 17.17
CA ARG A 249 -7.95 -2.31 16.06
C ARG A 249 -7.21 -2.84 14.83
N ASP A 250 -7.87 -3.71 14.07
CA ASP A 250 -7.28 -4.19 12.82
C ASP A 250 -7.48 -3.18 11.70
N HIS A 251 -6.44 -2.97 10.90
CA HIS A 251 -6.47 -2.03 9.77
C HIS A 251 -6.98 -2.74 8.52
N LEU A 252 -7.88 -2.11 7.77
CA LEU A 252 -8.34 -2.65 6.48
C LEU A 252 -7.32 -2.31 5.36
N ALA A 253 -6.83 -1.08 5.32
CA ALA A 253 -5.60 -0.69 4.64
C ALA A 253 -4.44 -0.63 5.67
N PRO A 254 -3.58 -1.65 5.74
CA PRO A 254 -2.56 -1.72 6.77
C PRO A 254 -1.43 -0.74 6.51
N ARG A 255 -0.84 -0.22 7.60
CA ARG A 255 0.37 0.63 7.56
C ARG A 255 1.45 0.05 6.64
N GLY A 256 1.63 -1.27 6.68
CA GLY A 256 2.67 -1.95 5.90
C GLY A 256 2.53 -1.82 4.39
N ASP A 257 1.36 -1.41 3.89
CA ASP A 257 1.08 -1.35 2.45
C ASP A 257 1.51 -0.03 1.80
N PHE A 258 1.99 0.93 2.60
CA PHE A 258 2.37 2.26 2.12
C PHE A 258 3.89 2.48 2.21
N VAL A 259 4.46 2.99 1.12
CA VAL A 259 5.91 3.19 0.95
C VAL A 259 6.45 4.29 1.88
N TYR A 260 5.77 5.44 1.94
CA TYR A 260 6.18 6.61 2.72
C TYR A 260 5.48 6.71 4.07
N GLU A 261 6.19 7.19 5.08
CA GLU A 261 5.68 7.47 6.43
C GLU A 261 4.43 8.35 6.43
N ALA A 262 4.39 9.37 5.57
CA ALA A 262 3.26 10.27 5.46
C ALA A 262 1.95 9.55 5.14
N HIS A 263 2.01 8.50 4.30
CA HIS A 263 0.87 7.65 3.96
C HIS A 263 0.63 6.55 5.01
N GLN A 264 1.70 6.03 5.61
CA GLN A 264 1.61 5.10 6.74
C GLN A 264 0.86 5.70 7.94
N LYS A 265 1.09 6.98 8.26
CA LYS A 265 0.38 7.68 9.35
C LYS A 265 -1.11 7.87 9.03
N LEU A 266 -1.50 7.97 7.75
CA LEU A 266 -2.92 8.07 7.34
C LEU A 266 -3.74 6.83 7.68
N THR A 267 -3.12 5.67 7.91
CA THR A 267 -3.88 4.43 8.20
C THR A 267 -4.47 4.42 9.61
N TYR A 268 -3.97 5.27 10.51
CA TYR A 268 -4.37 5.31 11.94
C TYR A 268 -5.68 6.07 12.16
N ARG A 269 -6.75 5.58 11.51
CA ARG A 269 -8.09 6.19 11.53
C ARG A 269 -9.14 5.14 11.83
N PHE A 270 -10.14 5.49 12.63
CA PHE A 270 -11.19 4.52 12.98
C PHE A 270 -12.07 4.13 11.79
N ILE A 271 -12.16 4.99 10.76
CA ILE A 271 -12.82 4.66 9.49
C ILE A 271 -12.05 3.61 8.68
N ASN A 272 -10.80 3.31 9.03
CA ASN A 272 -9.96 2.28 8.40
C ASN A 272 -9.80 1.05 9.31
N VAL A 273 -10.65 0.92 10.35
CA VAL A 273 -10.49 -0.09 11.39
C VAL A 273 -11.76 -0.86 11.65
N ALA A 274 -11.63 -2.17 11.91
CA ALA A 274 -12.70 -2.98 12.46
C ALA A 274 -12.22 -3.81 13.67
N PRO A 275 -13.13 -4.18 14.60
CA PRO A 275 -12.78 -5.06 15.72
C PRO A 275 -12.43 -6.48 15.26
N GLN A 276 -11.16 -6.86 15.40
CA GLN A 276 -10.68 -8.19 15.03
C GLN A 276 -9.97 -8.85 16.20
N TRP A 277 -10.19 -10.14 16.41
CA TRP A 277 -9.51 -10.87 17.47
C TRP A 277 -8.00 -10.80 17.31
N GLN A 278 -7.29 -10.37 18.35
CA GLN A 278 -5.86 -10.06 18.28
C GLN A 278 -5.02 -11.23 17.75
N LYS A 279 -5.39 -12.47 18.10
CA LYS A 279 -4.70 -13.66 17.58
C LYS A 279 -4.91 -13.85 16.07
N MET A 280 -6.08 -13.52 15.54
CA MET A 280 -6.37 -13.53 14.09
C MET A 280 -5.56 -12.42 13.40
N ASN A 281 -5.61 -11.20 13.94
CA ASN A 281 -4.86 -10.03 13.47
C ASN A 281 -3.35 -10.29 13.40
N GLY A 282 -2.75 -10.59 14.56
CA GLY A 282 -1.30 -10.67 14.71
C GLY A 282 -0.66 -11.94 14.16
N ALA A 283 -1.43 -12.89 13.63
CA ALA A 283 -0.92 -14.12 13.06
C ALA A 283 -1.43 -14.36 11.63
N VAL A 284 -2.67 -14.82 11.48
CA VAL A 284 -3.22 -15.24 10.18
C VAL A 284 -3.34 -14.05 9.23
N TRP A 285 -3.94 -12.95 9.69
CA TRP A 285 -4.15 -11.77 8.86
C TRP A 285 -2.84 -11.08 8.51
N SER A 286 -1.96 -10.87 9.49
CA SER A 286 -0.64 -10.29 9.26
C SER A 286 0.22 -11.11 8.28
N ALA A 287 0.13 -12.44 8.32
CA ALA A 287 0.83 -13.31 7.37
C ALA A 287 0.28 -13.19 5.93
N LEU A 288 -1.05 -13.06 5.78
CA LEU A 288 -1.68 -12.79 4.49
C LEU A 288 -1.22 -11.44 3.93
N GLU A 289 -1.23 -10.39 4.75
CA GLU A 289 -0.78 -9.06 4.34
C GLU A 289 0.70 -9.06 3.92
N GLU A 290 1.57 -9.73 4.67
CA GLU A 290 2.99 -9.82 4.32
C GLU A 290 3.20 -10.62 3.03
N SER A 291 2.50 -11.74 2.86
CA SER A 291 2.56 -12.54 1.63
C SER A 291 2.09 -11.72 0.41
N THR A 292 1.09 -10.86 0.59
CA THR A 292 0.57 -9.99 -0.47
C THR A 292 1.60 -8.93 -0.88
N ARG A 293 2.31 -8.32 0.09
CA ARG A 293 3.41 -7.38 -0.19
C ARG A 293 4.57 -8.02 -0.94
N LEU A 294 4.94 -9.24 -0.54
CA LEU A 294 5.98 -9.99 -1.23
C LEU A 294 5.57 -10.35 -2.66
N LEU A 295 4.30 -10.72 -2.88
CA LEU A 295 3.77 -10.99 -4.22
C LEU A 295 3.88 -9.76 -5.13
N ALA A 296 3.47 -8.57 -4.66
CA ALA A 296 3.56 -7.34 -5.45
C ALA A 296 5.01 -7.05 -5.86
N CYS A 297 5.95 -7.17 -4.92
CA CYS A 297 7.39 -6.99 -5.16
C CYS A 297 7.95 -8.03 -6.14
N ASP A 298 7.70 -9.32 -5.90
CA ASP A 298 8.19 -10.42 -6.72
C ASP A 298 7.69 -10.30 -8.17
N ASN A 299 6.45 -9.86 -8.35
CA ASN A 299 5.82 -9.69 -9.67
C ASN A 299 6.20 -8.38 -10.35
N LYS A 300 6.81 -7.44 -9.62
CA LYS A 300 7.07 -6.06 -10.06
C LYS A 300 5.81 -5.42 -10.65
N ASN A 301 4.68 -5.66 -9.99
CA ASN A 301 3.40 -5.16 -10.43
C ASN A 301 2.59 -4.64 -9.25
N ASP A 302 1.98 -3.48 -9.46
CA ASP A 302 1.09 -2.88 -8.49
C ASP A 302 -0.21 -3.67 -8.45
N LEU A 303 -0.75 -3.86 -7.24
CA LEU A 303 -1.98 -4.62 -7.02
C LEU A 303 -3.07 -3.71 -6.46
N LEU A 304 -4.30 -3.89 -6.91
CA LEU A 304 -5.47 -3.32 -6.26
C LEU A 304 -5.86 -4.22 -5.09
N ILE A 305 -5.97 -3.63 -3.90
CA ILE A 305 -6.34 -4.32 -2.67
C ILE A 305 -7.69 -3.78 -2.20
N ILE A 306 -8.62 -4.69 -1.92
CA ILE A 306 -9.91 -4.35 -1.32
C ILE A 306 -10.08 -5.22 -0.08
N THR A 307 -10.07 -4.60 1.10
CA THR A 307 -10.26 -5.31 2.37
C THR A 307 -11.59 -4.90 2.97
N GLY A 308 -12.41 -5.84 3.43
CA GLY A 308 -13.68 -5.52 4.05
C GLY A 308 -14.15 -6.52 5.09
N THR A 309 -15.34 -6.27 5.62
CA THR A 309 -15.89 -6.99 6.77
C THR A 309 -17.34 -7.38 6.53
N SER A 310 -17.73 -8.56 7.03
CA SER A 310 -19.08 -9.09 6.86
C SER A 310 -19.66 -9.68 8.14
N GLY A 311 -20.98 -9.67 8.24
CA GLY A 311 -21.73 -10.24 9.36
C GLY A 311 -21.42 -9.58 10.71
N THR A 312 -21.94 -10.19 11.77
CA THR A 312 -21.64 -9.83 13.17
C THR A 312 -21.27 -11.10 13.90
N ALA A 313 -20.07 -11.15 14.49
CA ALA A 313 -19.61 -12.29 15.25
C ALA A 313 -20.58 -12.58 16.41
N ARG A 314 -20.86 -13.86 16.63
CA ARG A 314 -21.73 -14.33 17.71
C ARG A 314 -20.97 -15.25 18.64
N LEU A 315 -21.15 -15.06 19.94
CA LEU A 315 -20.58 -15.90 20.98
C LEU A 315 -21.70 -16.48 21.86
N PRO A 316 -21.53 -17.68 22.43
CA PRO A 316 -22.53 -18.27 23.30
C PRO A 316 -22.69 -17.45 24.57
N ASP A 317 -23.93 -17.12 24.91
CA ASP A 317 -24.30 -16.50 26.17
C ASP A 317 -24.29 -17.50 27.33
N CYS A 318 -24.61 -17.04 28.54
CA CYS A 318 -24.68 -17.87 29.75
C CYS A 318 -25.66 -19.05 29.64
N ASN A 319 -26.66 -18.97 28.75
CA ASN A 319 -27.63 -20.03 28.46
C ASN A 319 -27.20 -20.92 27.28
N GLY A 320 -26.11 -20.56 26.58
CA GLY A 320 -25.61 -21.25 25.40
C GLY A 320 -26.16 -20.70 24.07
N GLU A 321 -26.96 -19.63 24.09
CA GLU A 321 -27.51 -19.01 22.89
C GLU A 321 -26.52 -18.05 22.23
N LEU A 322 -26.47 -18.04 20.88
CA LEU A 322 -25.53 -17.21 20.14
C LEU A 322 -25.94 -15.73 20.13
N THR A 323 -25.18 -14.91 20.85
CA THR A 323 -25.37 -13.47 21.01
C THR A 323 -24.34 -12.66 20.21
N GLU A 324 -24.83 -11.66 19.48
CA GLU A 324 -24.01 -10.73 18.69
C GLU A 324 -23.06 -9.89 19.56
N VAL A 325 -21.84 -9.65 19.04
CA VAL A 325 -20.78 -8.92 19.75
C VAL A 325 -20.61 -7.51 19.18
N TYR A 326 -20.75 -6.51 20.07
CA TYR A 326 -20.55 -5.09 19.77
C TYR A 326 -19.64 -4.44 20.81
N LEU A 327 -18.78 -3.52 20.37
CA LEU A 327 -17.92 -2.74 21.27
C LEU A 327 -18.61 -1.48 21.80
N ALA A 328 -19.62 -0.96 21.09
CA ALA A 328 -20.37 0.23 21.48
C ALA A 328 -21.86 -0.09 21.78
N PRO A 329 -22.53 0.75 22.59
CA PRO A 329 -23.98 0.66 22.81
C PRO A 329 -24.81 0.81 21.52
N GLN A 330 -26.10 0.45 21.59
CA GLN A 330 -27.06 0.55 20.48
C GLN A 330 -26.63 -0.20 19.21
N LYS A 331 -25.99 -1.37 19.38
CA LYS A 331 -25.51 -2.21 18.26
C LYS A 331 -24.57 -1.46 17.30
N ARG A 332 -23.70 -0.61 17.84
CA ARG A 332 -22.65 0.09 17.09
C ARG A 332 -21.29 -0.57 17.26
N LEU A 333 -20.40 -0.37 16.30
CA LEU A 333 -19.04 -0.90 16.26
C LEU A 333 -19.06 -2.41 16.48
N ARG A 334 -19.67 -3.12 15.51
CA ARG A 334 -19.83 -4.58 15.58
C ARG A 334 -18.46 -5.24 15.47
N ALA A 335 -18.27 -6.36 16.17
CA ALA A 335 -17.20 -7.28 15.80
C ALA A 335 -17.67 -8.04 14.55
N PRO A 336 -17.01 -7.90 13.37
CA PRO A 336 -17.45 -8.61 12.18
C PRO A 336 -17.30 -10.11 12.36
N GLU A 337 -18.16 -10.88 11.71
CA GLU A 337 -18.06 -12.35 11.68
C GLU A 337 -16.93 -12.78 10.73
N TYR A 338 -16.80 -12.10 9.59
CA TYR A 338 -15.79 -12.38 8.58
C TYR A 338 -14.98 -11.13 8.25
N PHE A 339 -13.71 -11.35 7.97
CA PHE A 339 -12.87 -10.42 7.22
C PHE A 339 -12.62 -11.03 5.85
N TRP A 340 -12.66 -10.20 4.82
CA TRP A 340 -12.32 -10.62 3.47
C TRP A 340 -11.33 -9.65 2.83
N LYS A 341 -10.46 -10.16 1.97
CA LYS A 341 -9.45 -9.39 1.23
C LYS A 341 -9.40 -9.86 -0.21
N LEU A 342 -9.62 -8.93 -1.14
CA LEU A 342 -9.43 -9.15 -2.58
C LEU A 342 -8.05 -8.62 -2.95
N VAL A 343 -7.25 -9.47 -3.61
CA VAL A 343 -5.94 -9.12 -4.15
C VAL A 343 -6.02 -9.25 -5.66
N VAL A 344 -5.87 -8.13 -6.35
CA VAL A 344 -6.26 -8.00 -7.76
C VAL A 344 -5.13 -7.41 -8.59
N ASP A 345 -4.78 -8.08 -9.69
CA ASP A 345 -3.94 -7.56 -10.76
C ASP A 345 -4.84 -7.06 -11.89
N GLU A 346 -5.06 -5.75 -11.93
CA GLU A 346 -5.96 -5.10 -12.90
C GLU A 346 -5.47 -5.26 -14.34
N LYS A 347 -4.15 -5.26 -14.56
CA LYS A 347 -3.55 -5.37 -15.90
C LYS A 347 -3.75 -6.78 -16.45
N ALA A 348 -3.49 -7.80 -15.62
CA ALA A 348 -3.64 -9.19 -16.00
C ALA A 348 -5.09 -9.71 -15.91
N ARG A 349 -5.99 -8.96 -15.26
CA ARG A 349 -7.35 -9.38 -14.92
C ARG A 349 -7.39 -10.70 -14.14
N LEU A 350 -6.45 -10.83 -13.21
CA LEU A 350 -6.33 -11.94 -12.27
C LEU A 350 -6.65 -11.46 -10.86
N GLY A 351 -7.30 -12.30 -10.06
CA GLY A 351 -7.61 -11.95 -8.68
C GLY A 351 -7.79 -13.17 -7.79
N ILE A 352 -7.65 -12.96 -6.49
CA ILE A 352 -8.00 -13.95 -5.48
C ILE A 352 -8.65 -13.25 -4.28
N ALA A 353 -9.70 -13.85 -3.75
CA ALA A 353 -10.37 -13.44 -2.52
C ALA A 353 -9.93 -14.35 -1.38
N PHE A 354 -9.62 -13.77 -0.24
CA PHE A 354 -9.37 -14.47 1.03
C PHE A 354 -10.50 -14.13 1.99
N VAL A 355 -10.95 -15.11 2.75
CA VAL A 355 -12.05 -14.97 3.71
C VAL A 355 -11.67 -15.68 4.99
N ALA A 356 -11.54 -14.92 6.07
CA ALA A 356 -11.16 -15.43 7.38
C ALA A 356 -12.33 -15.25 8.37
N LEU A 357 -12.59 -16.30 9.14
CA LEU A 357 -13.53 -16.23 10.25
C LEU A 357 -12.90 -15.44 11.41
N ASN A 358 -13.63 -14.46 11.94
CA ASN A 358 -13.24 -13.64 13.09
C ASN A 358 -13.96 -14.09 14.36
N ILE A 359 -13.88 -15.39 14.65
CA ILE A 359 -14.40 -16.00 15.88
C ILE A 359 -13.30 -16.92 16.44
N PRO A 360 -12.87 -16.75 17.71
CA PRO A 360 -11.91 -17.65 18.33
C PRO A 360 -12.53 -19.05 18.42
N PHE A 361 -11.76 -20.08 18.05
CA PHE A 361 -12.21 -21.48 18.10
C PHE A 361 -13.39 -21.80 17.17
N GLY A 362 -13.68 -20.94 16.18
CA GLY A 362 -14.69 -21.25 15.18
C GLY A 362 -14.17 -22.31 14.21
N GLU A 363 -15.00 -23.31 13.92
CA GLU A 363 -14.60 -24.49 13.14
C GLU A 363 -14.91 -24.36 11.64
N ASN A 364 -15.75 -23.40 11.21
CA ASN A 364 -16.23 -23.32 9.83
C ASN A 364 -15.93 -21.96 9.18
N THR A 365 -15.21 -21.98 8.06
CA THR A 365 -15.22 -20.89 7.08
C THR A 365 -16.51 -20.91 6.25
N PRO A 366 -16.93 -19.79 5.62
CA PRO A 366 -18.17 -19.71 4.87
C PRO A 366 -18.15 -20.61 3.61
N MET A 367 -19.34 -20.89 3.08
CA MET A 367 -19.65 -21.94 2.10
C MET A 367 -18.89 -21.85 0.77
N GLY A 368 -18.33 -22.98 0.32
CA GLY A 368 -17.75 -23.16 -1.03
C GLY A 368 -16.46 -23.98 -1.04
N GLU A 369 -16.05 -24.46 -2.22
CA GLU A 369 -14.76 -25.13 -2.39
C GLU A 369 -13.62 -24.08 -2.37
N SER A 370 -12.75 -24.18 -1.36
CA SER A 370 -11.61 -23.29 -1.22
C SER A 370 -10.51 -23.64 -2.21
N VAL A 371 -9.98 -22.63 -2.92
CA VAL A 371 -8.85 -22.81 -3.85
C VAL A 371 -7.49 -22.45 -3.22
N CYS A 372 -7.39 -22.39 -1.89
CA CYS A 372 -6.15 -21.96 -1.21
C CYS A 372 -4.94 -22.84 -1.56
N GLU A 373 -5.14 -24.13 -1.83
CA GLU A 373 -4.06 -25.05 -2.23
C GLU A 373 -3.40 -24.64 -3.56
N GLN A 374 -4.10 -23.84 -4.38
CA GLN A 374 -3.56 -23.32 -5.64
C GLN A 374 -2.72 -22.04 -5.46
N ILE A 375 -2.59 -21.52 -4.24
CA ILE A 375 -1.99 -20.22 -3.92
C ILE A 375 -0.63 -20.41 -3.26
N GLU A 376 0.37 -20.75 -4.07
CA GLU A 376 1.72 -21.09 -3.61
C GLU A 376 2.49 -19.93 -2.94
N TRP A 377 2.13 -18.68 -3.27
CA TRP A 377 2.79 -17.51 -2.69
C TRP A 377 2.32 -17.18 -1.27
N LEU A 378 1.20 -17.76 -0.83
CA LEU A 378 0.66 -17.56 0.50
C LEU A 378 1.49 -18.32 1.54
N LYS A 379 2.22 -17.59 2.39
CA LYS A 379 3.06 -18.18 3.45
C LYS A 379 2.36 -18.06 4.79
N MET A 380 1.62 -19.10 5.17
CA MET A 380 0.96 -19.17 6.47
C MET A 380 1.91 -19.61 7.59
N PRO A 381 1.68 -19.16 8.85
CA PRO A 381 2.48 -19.60 9.99
C PRO A 381 2.33 -21.11 10.21
N LYS A 382 3.42 -21.88 10.12
CA LYS A 382 3.44 -23.34 10.33
C LYS A 382 2.85 -23.80 11.67
N LYS A 383 2.84 -22.92 12.69
CA LYS A 383 2.41 -23.22 14.07
C LYS A 383 0.93 -22.91 14.35
N ASP A 384 0.22 -22.25 13.42
CA ASP A 384 -1.21 -21.91 13.52
C ASP A 384 -2.08 -22.69 12.52
N ILE A 385 -1.51 -23.72 11.86
CA ILE A 385 -2.27 -24.79 11.16
C ILE A 385 -3.21 -25.55 12.13
N ASN A 386 -3.06 -25.36 13.45
CA ASN A 386 -3.98 -25.88 14.46
C ASN A 386 -5.28 -25.04 14.62
N ASN A 387 -6.07 -24.92 13.56
CA ASN A 387 -7.55 -24.92 13.64
C ASN A 387 -8.29 -23.84 14.47
N LYS A 388 -7.74 -22.64 14.73
CA LYS A 388 -8.48 -21.61 15.52
C LYS A 388 -9.08 -20.45 14.75
N TYR A 389 -8.56 -20.14 13.55
CA TYR A 389 -9.05 -19.09 12.68
C TYR A 389 -8.96 -19.57 11.22
N PRO A 390 -9.93 -20.35 10.75
CA PRO A 390 -9.90 -20.89 9.40
C PRO A 390 -9.99 -19.76 8.36
N MET A 391 -9.27 -19.93 7.25
CA MET A 391 -9.29 -19.03 6.10
C MET A 391 -9.52 -19.82 4.81
N SER A 392 -10.44 -19.35 3.98
CA SER A 392 -10.75 -19.91 2.66
C SER A 392 -10.40 -18.93 1.56
N CYS A 393 -10.14 -19.46 0.36
CA CYS A 393 -9.75 -18.67 -0.81
C CYS A 393 -10.74 -18.92 -1.95
N TYR A 394 -11.14 -17.87 -2.65
CA TYR A 394 -12.11 -17.92 -3.74
C TYR A 394 -11.64 -17.12 -4.94
N LYS A 395 -12.11 -17.48 -6.14
CA LYS A 395 -11.93 -16.64 -7.32
C LYS A 395 -12.62 -15.30 -7.11
N VAL A 396 -12.02 -14.23 -7.63
CA VAL A 396 -12.66 -12.90 -7.66
C VAL A 396 -13.62 -12.88 -8.85
N ASP A 397 -14.86 -13.27 -8.59
CA ASP A 397 -15.95 -13.28 -9.56
C ASP A 397 -17.30 -12.96 -8.88
N ALA A 398 -18.41 -13.12 -9.59
CA ALA A 398 -19.74 -12.85 -9.02
C ALA A 398 -20.07 -13.69 -7.77
N THR A 399 -19.39 -14.82 -7.56
CA THR A 399 -19.58 -15.69 -6.40
C THR A 399 -19.20 -14.96 -5.11
N ILE A 400 -18.06 -14.25 -5.07
CA ILE A 400 -17.68 -13.54 -3.84
C ILE A 400 -18.67 -12.44 -3.47
N ALA A 401 -19.22 -11.76 -4.48
CA ALA A 401 -20.27 -10.75 -4.28
C ALA A 401 -21.62 -11.37 -3.86
N SER A 402 -21.90 -12.61 -4.26
CA SER A 402 -23.10 -13.34 -3.78
C SER A 402 -22.97 -13.77 -2.32
N ILE A 403 -21.74 -14.08 -1.88
CA ILE A 403 -21.44 -14.42 -0.48
C ILE A 403 -21.44 -13.16 0.38
N PHE A 404 -20.85 -12.07 -0.12
CA PHE A 404 -20.68 -10.79 0.58
C PHE A 404 -21.25 -9.64 -0.26
N PRO A 405 -22.53 -9.27 -0.05
CA PRO A 405 -23.22 -8.23 -0.83
C PRO A 405 -22.59 -6.84 -0.73
N GLU A 406 -21.79 -6.58 0.31
CA GLU A 406 -21.02 -5.34 0.49
C GLU A 406 -19.79 -5.20 -0.42
N VAL A 407 -19.37 -6.27 -1.11
CA VAL A 407 -18.24 -6.21 -2.04
C VAL A 407 -18.53 -5.21 -3.18
N PRO A 408 -17.63 -4.25 -3.47
CA PRO A 408 -17.85 -3.27 -4.52
C PRO A 408 -17.68 -3.90 -5.91
N THR A 409 -18.76 -4.48 -6.44
CA THR A 409 -18.76 -5.29 -7.67
C THR A 409 -18.18 -4.57 -8.88
N GLU A 410 -18.39 -3.26 -9.01
CA GLU A 410 -17.80 -2.42 -10.07
C GLU A 410 -16.27 -2.53 -10.14
N GLN A 411 -15.60 -2.62 -8.99
CA GLN A 411 -14.13 -2.71 -8.90
C GLN A 411 -13.59 -4.09 -9.31
N ILE A 412 -14.46 -5.09 -9.35
CA ILE A 412 -14.09 -6.48 -9.63
C ILE A 412 -14.82 -7.06 -10.86
N LYS A 413 -15.30 -6.19 -11.75
CA LYS A 413 -15.83 -6.64 -13.04
C LYS A 413 -14.72 -7.20 -13.92
N ASN A 414 -15.01 -8.30 -14.60
CA ASN A 414 -14.19 -8.88 -15.67
C ASN A 414 -12.89 -9.61 -15.26
N PHE A 415 -12.70 -9.96 -13.98
CA PHE A 415 -11.62 -10.84 -13.56
C PHE A 415 -11.97 -12.29 -13.89
N ARG A 416 -11.04 -13.02 -14.55
CA ARG A 416 -11.33 -14.34 -15.12
C ARG A 416 -10.39 -15.45 -14.66
N GLY A 417 -9.34 -15.11 -13.92
CA GLY A 417 -8.34 -16.06 -13.48
C GLY A 417 -7.88 -15.83 -12.04
N ILE A 418 -7.24 -16.86 -11.48
CA ILE A 418 -6.65 -16.83 -10.15
C ILE A 418 -5.31 -16.13 -10.23
N LEU A 419 -5.07 -15.18 -9.32
CA LEU A 419 -3.77 -14.54 -9.16
C LEU A 419 -2.76 -15.54 -8.57
N LYS A 420 -2.02 -16.19 -9.45
CA LYS A 420 -0.92 -17.10 -9.10
C LYS A 420 0.42 -16.36 -9.14
N ARG A 421 1.41 -16.97 -8.50
CA ARG A 421 2.78 -16.51 -8.62
C ARG A 421 3.29 -16.80 -10.05
N PRO A 422 3.95 -15.87 -10.75
CA PRO A 422 4.63 -16.15 -12.00
C PRO A 422 5.77 -17.16 -11.77
N ASN A 423 6.03 -18.03 -12.75
CA ASN A 423 7.08 -19.06 -12.73
C ASN A 423 8.52 -18.51 -12.63
N SER A 424 8.71 -17.19 -12.54
CA SER A 424 10.01 -16.57 -12.34
C SER A 424 10.53 -16.86 -10.93
N LYS A 425 11.83 -17.20 -10.84
CA LYS A 425 12.53 -17.44 -9.57
C LYS A 425 12.22 -16.31 -8.58
N LEU A 426 11.87 -16.71 -7.36
CA LEU A 426 11.70 -15.88 -6.18
C LEU A 426 12.76 -14.78 -6.14
N ASP A 427 12.33 -13.51 -6.11
CA ASP A 427 13.28 -12.41 -6.04
C ASP A 427 13.81 -12.37 -4.60
N LEU A 428 15.00 -12.94 -4.41
CA LEU A 428 15.66 -12.98 -3.11
C LEU A 428 15.87 -11.57 -2.56
N LEU A 429 15.97 -10.56 -3.44
CA LEU A 429 16.02 -9.18 -3.00
C LEU A 429 14.76 -8.88 -2.21
N CYS A 430 13.55 -9.13 -2.75
CA CYS A 430 12.20 -8.92 -2.14
C CYS A 430 12.05 -9.49 -0.72
N ILE A 431 12.69 -10.62 -0.43
CA ILE A 431 12.67 -11.25 0.90
C ILE A 431 13.71 -10.62 1.84
N PHE A 432 14.87 -10.25 1.32
CA PHE A 432 16.00 -9.79 2.10
C PHE A 432 16.13 -8.27 2.22
N SER A 433 15.09 -7.46 1.94
CA SER A 433 15.19 -6.02 2.22
C SER A 433 15.65 -5.68 3.61
N ASP A 434 15.21 -6.47 4.60
CA ASP A 434 15.59 -6.29 5.99
C ASP A 434 17.06 -6.65 6.26
N LEU A 435 17.64 -7.50 5.42
CA LEU A 435 18.99 -8.06 5.59
C LEU A 435 20.01 -7.49 4.61
N LYS A 436 19.63 -6.59 3.70
CA LYS A 436 20.49 -6.12 2.61
C LYS A 436 21.78 -5.44 3.10
N LYS A 437 21.75 -4.71 4.23
CA LYS A 437 22.96 -4.15 4.86
C LYS A 437 23.92 -5.25 5.36
N ILE A 438 23.37 -6.36 5.85
CA ILE A 438 24.16 -7.50 6.35
C ILE A 438 24.71 -8.30 5.16
N PHE A 439 23.90 -8.55 4.13
CA PHE A 439 24.29 -9.37 2.98
C PHE A 439 25.33 -8.69 2.08
N LEU A 440 25.21 -7.38 1.82
CA LEU A 440 26.25 -6.62 1.11
C LEU A 440 27.56 -6.60 1.89
N THR A 441 27.50 -6.46 3.21
CA THR A 441 28.69 -6.49 4.08
C THR A 441 29.33 -7.88 4.09
N ILE A 442 28.54 -8.96 4.14
CA ILE A 442 29.03 -10.34 4.07
C ILE A 442 29.65 -10.65 2.70
N ILE A 443 29.02 -10.21 1.59
CA ILE A 443 29.58 -10.39 0.24
C ILE A 443 30.88 -9.60 0.08
N LEU A 444 30.98 -8.38 0.63
CA LEU A 444 32.21 -7.56 0.65
C LEU A 444 33.29 -8.10 1.61
N ILE A 445 32.95 -8.98 2.54
CA ILE A 445 33.91 -9.68 3.42
C ILE A 445 34.37 -11.00 2.79
N ILE A 446 33.55 -11.60 1.91
CA ILE A 446 33.84 -12.86 1.22
C ILE A 446 34.58 -12.65 -0.12
N LEU A 447 34.42 -11.49 -0.75
CA LEU A 447 35.22 -11.01 -1.91
C LEU A 447 36.44 -10.23 -1.42
#